data_AF-A0A085UZM3-F1
#
_entry.id   AF-A0A085UZM3-F1
#
_cell.length_a   1.000
_cell.length_b   1.000
_cell.length_c   1.000
_cell.angle_alpha   90.00
_cell.angle_beta   90.00
_cell.angle_gamma   90.00
#
_symmetry.space_group_name_H-M   'P 1'
#
loop_
_entity.id
_entity.type
_entity.pdbx_description
1 polymer ?
#
loop_
_entity_poly.entity_id
_entity_poly.type
_entity_poly.pdbx_seq_one_letter_code
_entity_poly.pdbx_strand_id
1 'polypeptide(L)'
;MDTSMSTTQAETPQGLSRRNLLRGSVTLGLMTLVGSVLPWQSVLAADAPTADFIALSQFLVSRSANPVLASRYYAALARRAPNFAGNVTALKQLIADKQLKHVDEYLALADADPSLKATAVSIISAWYLGIVGEGADAQMISYSEAMMYQPTHATLIIPTYGGGPATWGAKPADTKDSRL
;
A
#
# COMPACT_ATOMS: atom_id res chain seq x y z
N MET A 1 41.09 58.68 -59.51
CA MET A 1 39.85 57.96 -59.17
C MET A 1 40.00 56.54 -59.69
N ASP A 2 39.41 55.60 -58.94
CA ASP A 2 39.14 54.19 -59.27
C ASP A 2 40.22 53.13 -58.99
N THR A 3 40.28 52.78 -57.70
CA THR A 3 39.91 51.48 -57.10
C THR A 3 39.83 50.24 -58.02
N SER A 4 40.62 49.20 -57.68
CA SER A 4 40.30 47.77 -57.91
C SER A 4 41.18 46.94 -56.97
N MET A 5 40.72 46.66 -55.75
CA MET A 5 40.09 45.40 -55.32
C MET A 5 40.99 44.17 -55.43
N SER A 6 41.66 43.86 -54.32
CA SER A 6 42.20 42.54 -54.00
C SER A 6 41.05 41.60 -53.62
N THR A 7 40.86 40.51 -54.36
CA THR A 7 39.93 39.44 -53.98
C THR A 7 40.66 38.36 -53.19
N THR A 8 40.25 38.24 -51.94
CA THR A 8 40.42 37.13 -51.00
C THR A 8 40.00 35.78 -51.60
N GLN A 9 40.78 34.72 -51.36
CA GLN A 9 40.25 33.36 -51.38
C GLN A 9 40.45 32.72 -50.01
N ALA A 10 39.32 32.48 -49.34
CA ALA A 10 39.22 31.86 -48.03
C ALA A 10 39.28 30.32 -48.13
N GLU A 11 39.98 29.71 -47.19
CA GLU A 11 39.94 28.26 -46.93
C GLU A 11 38.52 27.85 -46.46
N THR A 12 38.00 26.75 -47.01
CA THR A 12 36.83 26.06 -46.45
C THR A 12 37.26 24.74 -45.82
N PRO A 13 37.04 24.54 -44.51
CA PRO A 13 37.37 23.29 -43.84
C PRO A 13 36.32 22.21 -44.12
N GLN A 14 36.80 20.96 -44.19
CA GLN A 14 36.05 19.78 -44.60
C GLN A 14 34.91 19.44 -43.62
N GLY A 15 33.72 19.25 -44.18
CA GLY A 15 32.49 18.95 -43.44
C GLY A 15 32.49 17.57 -42.78
N LEU A 16 32.10 17.55 -41.51
CA LEU A 16 31.85 16.35 -40.71
C LEU A 16 30.75 15.48 -41.34
N SER A 17 31.07 14.21 -41.57
CA SER A 17 30.13 13.25 -42.18
C SER A 17 29.02 12.85 -41.22
N ARG A 18 27.77 13.12 -41.62
CA ARG A 18 26.52 12.76 -40.92
C ARG A 18 26.44 11.28 -40.55
N ARG A 19 27.19 10.40 -41.24
CA ARG A 19 27.23 8.94 -40.99
C ARG A 19 28.03 8.56 -39.75
N ASN A 20 28.98 9.38 -39.32
CA ASN A 20 29.78 9.13 -38.12
C ASN A 20 29.04 9.60 -36.85
N LEU A 21 28.19 10.62 -36.96
CA LEU A 21 27.33 11.07 -35.85
C LEU A 21 26.27 10.01 -35.49
N LEU A 22 25.67 9.34 -36.47
CA LEU A 22 24.65 8.31 -36.23
C LEU A 22 25.21 7.03 -35.58
N ARG A 23 26.52 6.76 -35.72
CA ARG A 23 27.19 5.63 -35.07
C ARG A 23 27.55 5.91 -33.61
N GLY A 24 27.67 7.18 -33.21
CA GLY A 24 27.97 7.58 -31.83
C GLY A 24 26.75 7.62 -30.90
N SER A 25 25.53 7.66 -31.45
CA SER A 25 24.29 7.81 -30.67
C SER A 25 23.70 6.51 -30.10
N VAL A 26 24.29 5.34 -30.38
CA VAL A 26 23.75 4.04 -29.91
C VAL A 26 24.29 3.63 -28.54
N THR A 27 25.49 4.06 -28.12
CA THR A 27 26.09 3.58 -26.86
C THR A 27 25.75 4.41 -25.62
N LEU A 28 25.22 5.63 -25.76
CA LEU A 28 24.81 6.48 -24.64
C LEU A 28 23.31 6.41 -24.30
N GLY A 29 22.51 5.66 -25.07
CA GLY A 29 21.06 5.49 -24.83
C GLY A 29 20.67 4.28 -23.98
N LEU A 30 21.64 3.42 -23.62
CA LEU A 30 21.36 2.14 -22.93
C LEU A 30 21.41 2.20 -21.40
N MET A 31 21.69 3.35 -20.78
CA MET A 31 21.76 3.49 -19.32
C MET A 31 20.53 4.13 -18.66
N THR A 32 19.51 4.55 -19.42
CA THR A 32 18.28 5.16 -18.85
C THR A 32 17.01 4.34 -19.05
N LEU A 33 17.09 3.17 -19.71
CA LEU A 33 15.93 2.31 -19.99
C LEU A 33 15.79 1.08 -19.07
N VAL A 34 16.55 0.99 -17.98
CA VAL A 34 16.37 -0.10 -16.99
C VAL A 34 15.31 0.27 -15.93
N GLY A 35 14.89 1.53 -15.83
CA GLY A 35 13.86 1.96 -14.87
C GLY A 35 12.40 1.77 -15.31
N SER A 36 12.15 1.53 -16.60
CA SER A 36 10.79 1.56 -17.18
C SER A 36 10.21 0.19 -17.53
N VAL A 37 10.98 -0.90 -17.37
CA VAL A 37 10.55 -2.25 -17.81
C VAL A 37 9.85 -3.05 -16.70
N LEU A 38 9.84 -2.54 -15.47
CA LEU A 38 9.30 -3.28 -14.33
C LEU A 38 8.45 -2.34 -13.46
N PRO A 39 7.20 -2.02 -13.86
CA PRO A 39 6.30 -1.15 -13.09
C PRO A 39 5.91 -1.74 -11.71
N TRP A 40 6.44 -2.91 -11.37
CA TRP A 40 6.14 -3.65 -10.13
C TRP A 40 7.30 -3.70 -9.12
N GLN A 41 8.45 -3.04 -9.37
CA GLN A 41 9.60 -3.07 -8.43
C GLN A 41 9.73 -1.84 -7.54
N SER A 42 8.77 -0.93 -7.55
CA SER A 42 8.73 0.22 -6.64
C SER A 42 8.42 -0.15 -5.18
N VAL A 43 8.72 -1.39 -4.77
CA VAL A 43 8.51 -1.92 -3.41
C VAL A 43 9.79 -1.80 -2.55
N LEU A 44 10.90 -1.28 -3.09
CA LEU A 44 12.17 -1.20 -2.36
C LEU A 44 12.44 0.14 -1.66
N ALA A 45 11.39 0.85 -1.25
CA ALA A 45 11.50 2.01 -0.35
C ALA A 45 10.49 1.94 0.81
N ALA A 46 10.23 0.74 1.33
CA ALA A 46 9.63 0.60 2.65
C ALA A 46 10.79 0.42 3.65
N ASP A 47 11.26 1.54 4.17
CA ASP A 47 12.23 1.60 5.27
C ASP A 47 11.80 0.70 6.45
N ALA A 48 12.75 0.39 7.33
CA ALA A 48 12.64 -0.42 8.54
C ALA A 48 11.34 -0.38 9.42
N PRO A 49 10.46 0.65 9.45
CA PRO A 49 9.16 0.63 10.15
C PRO A 49 8.22 -0.57 9.92
N THR A 50 8.48 -1.41 8.92
CA THR A 50 7.56 -2.51 8.57
C THR A 50 7.49 -3.61 9.64
N ALA A 51 8.63 -4.05 10.21
CA ALA A 51 8.64 -5.14 11.20
C ALA A 51 7.95 -4.74 12.51
N ASP A 52 8.21 -3.51 12.94
CA ASP A 52 7.62 -2.89 14.12
C ASP A 52 6.11 -2.73 13.99
N PHE A 53 5.66 -2.26 12.83
CA PHE A 53 4.24 -2.12 12.55
C PHE A 53 3.54 -3.48 12.41
N ILE A 54 4.21 -4.50 11.86
CA ILE A 54 3.68 -5.87 11.83
C ILE A 54 3.46 -6.38 13.24
N ALA A 55 4.45 -6.26 14.13
CA ALA A 55 4.33 -6.72 15.52
C ALA A 55 3.22 -5.98 16.27
N LEU A 56 3.14 -4.65 16.12
CA LEU A 56 2.05 -3.85 16.69
C LEU A 56 0.69 -4.28 16.14
N SER A 57 0.59 -4.47 14.82
CA SER A 57 -0.65 -4.92 14.17
C SER A 57 -1.09 -6.28 14.72
N GLN A 58 -0.17 -7.23 14.85
CA GLN A 58 -0.44 -8.56 15.40
C GLN A 58 -0.97 -8.50 16.82
N PHE A 59 -0.39 -7.65 17.67
CA PHE A 59 -0.89 -7.40 19.01
C PHE A 59 -2.31 -6.83 18.97
N LEU A 60 -2.53 -5.73 18.24
CA LEU A 60 -3.81 -5.01 18.21
C LEU A 60 -4.96 -5.84 17.62
N VAL A 61 -4.70 -6.67 16.62
CA VAL A 61 -5.73 -7.54 16.01
C VAL A 61 -5.76 -8.94 16.61
N SER A 62 -4.83 -9.26 17.51
CA SER A 62 -4.66 -10.57 18.16
C SER A 62 -4.58 -11.75 17.17
N ARG A 63 -3.99 -11.51 16.00
CA ARG A 63 -3.87 -12.46 14.88
C ARG A 63 -2.60 -12.22 14.08
N SER A 64 -2.20 -13.18 13.27
CA SER A 64 -1.10 -13.00 12.32
C SER A 64 -1.44 -11.91 11.29
N ALA A 65 -0.54 -10.94 11.12
CA ALA A 65 -0.65 -9.89 10.11
C ALA A 65 0.22 -10.24 8.89
N ASN A 66 -0.37 -10.23 7.69
CA ASN A 66 0.36 -10.44 6.44
C ASN A 66 1.38 -9.28 6.22
N PRO A 67 2.70 -9.55 6.09
CA PRO A 67 3.71 -8.50 5.95
C PRO A 67 3.51 -7.56 4.77
N VAL A 68 3.00 -8.08 3.64
CA VAL A 68 2.74 -7.29 2.43
C VAL A 68 1.56 -6.36 2.63
N LEU A 69 0.51 -6.82 3.31
CA LEU A 69 -0.62 -5.95 3.64
C LEU A 69 -0.24 -4.93 4.71
N ALA A 70 0.57 -5.32 5.70
CA ALA A 70 1.03 -4.43 6.76
C ALA A 70 1.76 -3.20 6.18
N SER A 71 2.64 -3.38 5.19
CA SER A 71 3.32 -2.25 4.54
C SER A 71 2.36 -1.33 3.78
N ARG A 72 1.34 -1.89 3.11
CA ARG A 72 0.30 -1.12 2.40
C ARG A 72 -0.59 -0.34 3.36
N TYR A 73 -1.02 -0.97 4.46
CA TYR A 73 -1.80 -0.31 5.51
C TYR A 73 -1.02 0.81 6.17
N TYR A 74 0.25 0.55 6.55
CA TYR A 74 1.12 1.57 7.13
C TYR A 74 1.23 2.80 6.22
N ALA A 75 1.53 2.58 4.94
CA ALA A 75 1.68 3.67 3.98
C ALA A 75 0.38 4.47 3.80
N ALA A 76 -0.77 3.80 3.75
CA ALA A 76 -2.07 4.46 3.61
C ALA A 76 -2.48 5.25 4.86
N LEU A 77 -2.22 4.71 6.06
CA LEU A 77 -2.51 5.37 7.34
C LEU A 77 -1.58 6.56 7.57
N ALA A 78 -0.29 6.41 7.30
CA ALA A 78 0.72 7.46 7.47
C ALA A 78 0.44 8.70 6.60
N ARG A 79 -0.14 8.51 5.40
CA ARG A 79 -0.52 9.63 4.51
C ARG A 79 -1.67 10.48 5.07
N ARG A 80 -2.50 9.93 5.97
CA ARG A 80 -3.72 10.58 6.47
C ARG A 80 -3.56 11.19 7.85
N ALA A 81 -2.66 10.64 8.66
CA ALA A 81 -2.40 11.10 10.01
C ALA A 81 -0.97 11.64 10.13
N PRO A 82 -0.78 12.98 10.24
CA PRO A 82 0.54 13.61 10.29
C PRO A 82 1.48 13.06 11.37
N ASN A 83 0.95 12.61 12.52
CA ASN A 83 1.74 12.03 13.62
C ASN A 83 1.62 10.50 13.72
N PHE A 84 1.23 9.81 12.64
CA PHE A 84 0.99 8.36 12.68
C PHE A 84 2.22 7.57 13.13
N ALA A 85 3.39 7.84 12.54
CA ALA A 85 4.64 7.14 12.87
C ALA A 85 5.07 7.36 14.33
N GLY A 86 4.87 8.58 14.84
CA GLY A 86 5.10 8.91 16.26
C GLY A 86 4.17 8.10 17.16
N ASN A 87 2.88 8.06 16.84
CA ASN A 87 1.89 7.31 17.61
C ASN A 87 2.11 5.79 17.56
N VAL A 88 2.58 5.24 16.43
CA VAL A 88 2.97 3.82 16.32
C VAL A 88 4.12 3.52 17.27
N THR A 89 5.14 4.39 17.32
CA THR A 89 6.28 4.24 18.22
C THR A 89 5.85 4.33 19.69
N ALA A 90 5.02 5.32 20.03
CA ALA A 90 4.49 5.51 21.38
C ALA A 90 3.57 4.37 21.83
N LEU A 91 2.73 3.82 20.95
CA LEU A 91 1.91 2.64 21.22
C LEU A 91 2.79 1.43 21.58
N LYS A 92 3.84 1.17 20.80
CA LYS A 92 4.79 0.09 21.09
C LYS A 92 5.47 0.26 22.44
N GLN A 93 5.95 1.47 22.74
CA GLN A 93 6.57 1.78 24.03
C GLN A 93 5.60 1.56 25.18
N LEU A 94 4.38 2.07 25.07
CA LEU A 94 3.33 1.90 26.07
C LEU A 94 3.04 0.41 26.34
N ILE A 95 2.92 -0.41 25.28
CA ILE A 95 2.70 -1.86 25.40
C ILE A 95 3.89 -2.52 26.13
N ALA A 96 5.12 -2.15 25.81
CA ALA A 96 6.32 -2.69 26.44
C ALA A 96 6.45 -2.27 27.91
N ASP A 97 6.27 -0.97 28.20
CA ASP A 97 6.42 -0.37 29.53
C ASP A 97 5.39 -0.92 30.52
N LYS A 98 4.15 -1.10 30.06
CA LYS A 98 3.07 -1.70 30.86
C LYS A 98 3.04 -3.23 30.78
N GLN A 99 3.95 -3.82 30.00
CA GLN A 99 4.07 -5.28 29.81
C GLN A 99 2.79 -5.97 29.35
N LEU A 100 1.96 -5.28 28.57
CA LEU A 100 0.65 -5.77 28.15
C LEU A 100 0.81 -7.04 27.31
N LYS A 101 0.02 -8.08 27.60
CA LYS A 101 0.11 -9.37 26.88
C LYS A 101 -0.98 -9.51 25.81
N HIS A 102 -2.11 -8.85 25.99
CA HIS A 102 -3.23 -8.89 25.06
C HIS A 102 -3.81 -7.51 24.78
N VAL A 103 -4.50 -7.36 23.63
CA VAL A 103 -5.16 -6.09 23.27
C VAL A 103 -6.22 -5.68 24.30
N ASP A 104 -6.88 -6.64 24.95
CA ASP A 104 -7.90 -6.35 25.97
C ASP A 104 -7.31 -5.58 27.17
N GLU A 105 -6.06 -5.87 27.54
CA GLU A 105 -5.36 -5.13 28.59
C GLU A 105 -5.08 -3.69 28.17
N TYR A 106 -4.77 -3.46 26.90
CA TYR A 106 -4.64 -2.11 26.34
C TYR A 106 -5.98 -1.37 26.34
N LEU A 107 -7.07 -2.03 25.94
CA LEU A 107 -8.41 -1.44 25.91
C LEU A 107 -8.96 -1.15 27.31
N ALA A 108 -8.50 -1.88 28.33
CA ALA A 108 -8.86 -1.68 29.73
C ALA A 108 -8.11 -0.53 30.43
N LEU A 109 -7.13 0.10 29.77
CA LEU A 109 -6.41 1.25 30.34
C LEU A 109 -7.35 2.44 30.52
N ALA A 110 -7.55 2.86 31.77
CA ALA A 110 -8.43 3.99 32.12
C ALA A 110 -7.93 5.33 31.54
N ASP A 111 -6.61 5.54 31.51
CA ASP A 111 -5.97 6.80 31.12
C ASP A 111 -5.22 6.68 29.78
N ALA A 112 -5.77 5.94 28.82
CA ALA A 112 -5.16 5.83 27.50
C ALA A 112 -5.19 7.19 26.78
N ASP A 113 -4.02 7.65 26.31
CA ASP A 113 -3.89 8.87 25.50
C ASP A 113 -4.87 8.82 24.31
N PRO A 114 -5.74 9.84 24.12
CA PRO A 114 -6.76 9.83 23.09
C PRO A 114 -6.21 9.69 21.66
N SER A 115 -5.03 10.25 21.39
CA SER A 115 -4.38 10.18 20.07
C SER A 115 -3.82 8.78 19.80
N LEU A 116 -3.29 8.11 20.82
CA LEU A 116 -2.85 6.72 20.73
C LEU A 116 -4.04 5.79 20.56
N LYS A 117 -5.12 6.01 21.31
CA LYS A 117 -6.38 5.26 21.17
C LYS A 117 -6.96 5.41 19.77
N ALA A 118 -7.02 6.63 19.24
CA ALA A 118 -7.48 6.88 17.87
C ALA A 118 -6.60 6.17 16.82
N THR A 119 -5.29 6.16 17.03
CA THR A 119 -4.34 5.45 16.15
C THR A 119 -4.54 3.94 16.21
N ALA A 120 -4.68 3.36 17.41
CA ALA A 120 -4.94 1.93 17.58
C ALA A 120 -6.26 1.51 16.93
N VAL A 121 -7.33 2.27 17.15
CA VAL A 121 -8.64 2.05 16.51
C VAL A 121 -8.51 2.13 14.99
N SER A 122 -7.79 3.12 14.45
CA SER A 122 -7.58 3.25 13.01
C SER A 122 -6.85 2.04 12.40
N ILE A 123 -5.82 1.53 13.08
CA ILE A 123 -5.10 0.31 12.67
C ILE A 123 -6.03 -0.91 12.70
N ILE A 124 -6.78 -1.11 13.79
CA ILE A 124 -7.71 -2.23 13.94
C ILE A 124 -8.79 -2.19 12.84
N SER A 125 -9.41 -1.02 12.65
CA SER A 125 -10.44 -0.82 11.61
C SER A 125 -9.89 -1.11 10.22
N ALA A 126 -8.66 -0.69 9.91
CA ALA A 126 -8.06 -0.95 8.61
C ALA A 126 -7.90 -2.44 8.31
N TRP A 127 -7.42 -3.22 9.28
CA TRP A 127 -7.27 -4.67 9.17
C TRP A 127 -8.61 -5.40 9.08
N TYR A 128 -9.59 -4.99 9.88
CA TYR A 128 -10.90 -5.63 9.89
C TYR A 128 -11.70 -5.35 8.63
N LEU A 129 -11.72 -4.10 8.18
CA LEU A 129 -12.57 -3.67 7.07
C LEU A 129 -11.90 -3.79 5.70
N GLY A 130 -10.57 -3.92 5.64
CA GLY A 130 -9.87 -3.97 4.35
C GLY A 130 -9.62 -2.59 3.72
N ILE A 131 -10.07 -1.51 4.35
CA ILE A 131 -10.05 -0.14 3.82
C ILE A 131 -9.38 0.83 4.78
N VAL A 132 -8.82 1.92 4.26
CA VAL A 132 -8.28 3.02 5.06
C VAL A 132 -8.95 4.33 4.65
N GLY A 133 -9.46 5.07 5.64
CA GLY A 133 -10.27 6.27 5.43
C GLY A 133 -11.76 5.96 5.29
N GLU A 134 -12.54 6.98 4.96
CA GLU A 134 -14.00 6.93 4.93
C GLU A 134 -14.55 7.64 3.69
N GLY A 135 -15.79 7.32 3.32
CA GLY A 135 -16.50 7.97 2.23
C GLY A 135 -15.78 7.88 0.88
N ALA A 136 -15.79 8.98 0.13
CA ALA A 136 -15.19 9.06 -1.21
C ALA A 136 -13.66 8.91 -1.19
N ASP A 137 -13.02 9.24 -0.07
CA ASP A 137 -11.58 9.12 0.09
C ASP A 137 -11.16 7.74 0.59
N ALA A 138 -12.06 6.79 0.81
CA ALA A 138 -11.70 5.46 1.30
C ALA A 138 -10.82 4.72 0.29
N GLN A 139 -9.67 4.23 0.75
CA GLN A 139 -8.76 3.43 -0.05
C GLN A 139 -8.89 1.95 0.31
N MET A 140 -9.30 1.11 -0.65
CA MET A 140 -9.29 -0.34 -0.46
C MET A 140 -7.87 -0.88 -0.55
N ILE A 141 -7.43 -1.55 0.53
CA ILE A 141 -6.11 -2.18 0.64
C ILE A 141 -6.20 -3.68 0.37
N SER A 142 -7.20 -4.35 0.96
CA SER A 142 -7.52 -5.74 0.67
C SER A 142 -9.02 -5.96 0.79
N TYR A 143 -9.57 -6.82 -0.06
CA TYR A 143 -10.96 -7.21 0.00
C TYR A 143 -11.11 -8.59 0.64
N SER A 144 -10.64 -9.64 -0.04
CA SER A 144 -10.80 -11.02 0.42
C SER A 144 -9.99 -11.37 1.67
N GLU A 145 -8.91 -10.64 1.97
CA GLU A 145 -8.10 -10.87 3.17
C GLU A 145 -8.51 -9.96 4.35
N ALA A 146 -9.59 -9.18 4.22
CA ALA A 146 -10.11 -8.37 5.33
C ALA A 146 -10.51 -9.25 6.52
N MET A 147 -10.05 -8.92 7.72
CA MET A 147 -10.17 -9.81 8.88
C MET A 147 -11.62 -10.01 9.34
N MET A 148 -12.56 -9.13 8.99
CA MET A 148 -13.98 -9.30 9.32
C MET A 148 -14.60 -10.57 8.72
N TYR A 149 -14.04 -11.10 7.64
CA TYR A 149 -14.52 -12.34 7.00
C TYR A 149 -14.04 -13.61 7.70
N GLN A 150 -12.96 -13.53 8.48
CA GLN A 150 -12.33 -14.71 9.08
C GLN A 150 -13.25 -15.48 10.05
N PRO A 151 -13.98 -14.83 10.99
CA PRO A 151 -14.82 -15.55 11.95
C PRO A 151 -15.98 -16.34 11.31
N THR A 152 -16.43 -15.92 10.13
CA THR A 152 -17.59 -16.51 9.45
C THR A 152 -17.22 -17.33 8.21
N HIS A 153 -15.93 -17.44 7.88
CA HIS A 153 -15.44 -18.07 6.65
C HIS A 153 -15.93 -19.52 6.44
N ALA A 154 -16.19 -20.26 7.51
CA ALA A 154 -16.70 -21.63 7.43
C ALA A 154 -18.19 -21.71 7.01
N THR A 155 -18.94 -20.62 7.13
CA THR A 155 -20.40 -20.59 6.92
C THR A 155 -20.80 -19.60 5.82
N LEU A 156 -20.15 -18.44 5.77
CA LEU A 156 -20.42 -17.36 4.83
C LEU A 156 -19.27 -17.24 3.83
N ILE A 157 -19.63 -17.31 2.56
CA ILE A 157 -18.76 -16.95 1.44
C ILE A 157 -18.55 -15.44 1.43
N ILE A 158 -17.31 -15.03 1.15
CA ILE A 158 -16.98 -13.62 0.90
C ILE A 158 -17.80 -13.16 -0.32
N PRO A 159 -18.50 -12.01 -0.27
CA PRO A 159 -19.30 -11.56 -1.39
C PRO A 159 -18.44 -11.48 -2.66
N THR A 160 -19.02 -11.76 -3.84
CA THR A 160 -18.31 -11.88 -5.14
C THR A 160 -17.34 -13.08 -5.30
N TYR A 161 -17.02 -13.81 -4.23
CA TYR A 161 -16.21 -15.05 -4.26
C TYR A 161 -17.08 -16.31 -4.08
N GLY A 162 -18.32 -16.28 -4.59
CA GLY A 162 -19.30 -17.35 -4.38
C GLY A 162 -18.76 -18.74 -4.73
N GLY A 163 -19.29 -19.78 -4.07
CA GLY A 163 -18.81 -21.16 -4.23
C GLY A 163 -19.10 -21.80 -5.60
N GLY A 164 -19.69 -21.05 -6.54
CA GLY A 164 -20.15 -21.51 -7.84
C GLY A 164 -21.68 -21.38 -8.00
N PRO A 165 -22.24 -21.91 -9.09
CA PRO A 165 -23.68 -21.90 -9.32
C PRO A 165 -24.45 -22.64 -8.20
N ALA A 166 -25.59 -22.09 -7.80
CA ALA A 166 -26.55 -22.72 -6.88
C ALA A 166 -25.99 -23.12 -5.49
N THR A 167 -24.93 -22.48 -5.00
CA THR A 167 -24.32 -22.81 -3.69
C THR A 167 -25.09 -22.28 -2.48
N TRP A 168 -26.21 -21.59 -2.69
CA TRP A 168 -27.11 -21.18 -1.61
C TRP A 168 -27.96 -22.33 -1.03
N GLY A 169 -27.74 -23.56 -1.51
CA GLY A 169 -28.40 -24.77 -1.01
C GLY A 169 -29.66 -25.16 -1.78
N ALA A 170 -30.29 -26.25 -1.36
CA ALA A 170 -31.54 -26.72 -1.94
C ALA A 170 -32.68 -25.72 -1.67
N LYS A 171 -33.66 -25.66 -2.58
CA LYS A 171 -34.89 -24.88 -2.37
C LYS A 171 -35.54 -25.33 -1.04
N PRO A 172 -35.90 -24.42 -0.12
CA PRO A 172 -36.66 -24.75 1.08
C PRO A 172 -37.96 -25.48 0.71
N ALA A 173 -38.40 -26.41 1.57
CA ALA A 173 -39.67 -27.09 1.38
C ALA A 173 -40.84 -26.09 1.49
N ASP A 174 -41.79 -26.15 0.54
CA ASP A 174 -43.02 -25.37 0.59
C ASP A 174 -43.98 -25.96 1.64
N THR A 175 -43.68 -25.81 2.93
CA THR A 175 -44.63 -26.16 4.00
C THR A 175 -45.67 -25.05 4.12
N LYS A 176 -46.76 -25.18 3.36
CA LYS A 176 -48.02 -24.47 3.62
C LYS A 176 -48.73 -25.13 4.80
N ASP A 177 -48.34 -24.79 6.02
CA ASP A 177 -49.21 -25.05 7.18
C ASP A 177 -49.53 -23.72 7.88
N SER A 178 -50.49 -23.01 7.27
CA SER A 178 -51.08 -21.79 7.81
C SER A 178 -52.40 -22.13 8.51
N ARG A 179 -52.33 -22.93 9.57
CA ARG A 179 -53.42 -23.07 10.54
C ARG A 179 -52.97 -22.50 11.88
N LEU A 180 -53.27 -21.22 12.08
CA LEU A 180 -53.45 -20.59 13.38
C LEU A 180 -54.94 -20.38 13.58
#